data_AF-A0A353RIG4-F1
#
_entry.id   AF-A0A353RIG4-F1
#
_cell.length_a   1.000
_cell.length_b   1.000
_cell.length_c   1.000
_cell.angle_alpha   90.00
_cell.angle_beta   90.00
_cell.angle_gamma   90.00
#
_symmetry.space_group_name_H-M   'P 1'
#
loop_
_entity.id
_entity.type
_entity.pdbx_description
1 polymer ?
#
loop_
_entity_poly.entity_id
_entity_poly.type
_entity_poly.pdbx_seq_one_letter_code
_entity_poly.pdbx_strand_id
1 'polypeptide(L)'
;MDKNMMKDILESNSKRNSMAKALLVRWKWNDDKTYRILLGLRIGGTAETQYDLKVKYPEQSNEQVTLVVHADQLAGLMLEEKIDKVVELLTDEMWRWDPAHMLNFREKVEKLIK
;
A
#
# COMPACT_ATOMS: atom_id res chain seq x y z
N MET A 1 3.21 -36.06 8.32
CA MET A 1 3.17 -34.61 8.04
C MET A 1 2.76 -33.90 9.30
N ASP A 2 3.71 -33.21 9.92
CA ASP A 2 3.56 -32.58 11.23
C ASP A 2 2.50 -31.47 11.24
N LYS A 3 1.56 -31.55 12.20
CA LYS A 3 0.54 -30.53 12.46
C LYS A 3 1.12 -29.13 12.65
N ASN A 4 2.37 -29.03 13.11
CA ASN A 4 3.06 -27.75 13.29
C ASN A 4 3.45 -27.10 11.95
N MET A 5 3.99 -27.87 10.99
CA MET A 5 4.32 -27.33 9.66
C MET A 5 3.08 -26.80 8.92
N MET A 6 1.93 -27.47 9.05
CA MET A 6 0.68 -26.99 8.44
C MET A 6 0.19 -25.68 9.07
N LYS A 7 0.30 -25.52 10.40
CA LYS A 7 -0.05 -24.26 11.08
C LYS A 7 0.85 -23.12 10.63
N ASP A 8 2.16 -23.33 10.57
CA ASP A 8 3.12 -22.31 10.13
C ASP A 8 2.88 -21.87 8.68
N ILE A 9 2.52 -22.80 7.78
CA ILE A 9 2.19 -22.50 6.38
C ILE A 9 0.87 -21.70 6.29
N LEU A 10 -0.16 -22.10 7.05
CA LEU A 10 -1.45 -21.40 7.06
C LEU A 10 -1.34 -20.01 7.68
N GLU A 11 -0.56 -19.84 8.75
CA GLU A 11 -0.33 -18.56 9.40
C GLU A 11 0.52 -17.63 8.51
N SER A 12 1.52 -18.18 7.81
CA SER A 12 2.31 -17.45 6.81
C SER A 12 1.48 -17.02 5.61
N ASN A 13 0.57 -17.86 5.11
CA ASN A 13 -0.33 -17.51 4.01
C ASN A 13 -1.41 -16.50 4.43
N SER A 14 -1.91 -16.60 5.67
CA SER A 14 -2.85 -15.64 6.25
C SER A 14 -2.23 -14.26 6.40
N LYS A 15 -0.98 -14.16 6.90
CA LYS A 15 -0.23 -12.89 6.98
C LYS A 15 0.04 -12.29 5.59
N ARG A 16 0.40 -13.12 4.60
CA ARG A 16 0.65 -12.66 3.21
C ARG A 16 -0.59 -12.14 2.48
N ASN A 17 -1.78 -12.65 2.81
CA ASN A 17 -3.04 -12.23 2.19
C ASN A 17 -3.76 -11.10 2.95
N SER A 18 -3.29 -10.78 4.16
CA SER A 18 -3.87 -9.74 5.00
C SER A 18 -3.38 -8.37 4.56
N MET A 19 -4.31 -7.47 4.23
CA MET A 19 -4.03 -6.04 4.05
C MET A 19 -4.32 -5.26 5.33
N ALA A 20 -4.59 -5.97 6.44
CA ALA A 20 -4.90 -5.35 7.71
C ALA A 20 -3.72 -4.53 8.21
N LYS A 21 -4.01 -3.27 8.57
CA LYS A 21 -3.00 -2.31 9.05
C LYS A 21 -1.86 -2.14 8.04
N ALA A 22 -2.16 -2.12 6.75
CA ALA A 22 -1.19 -1.84 5.72
C ALA A 22 -1.43 -0.46 5.10
N LEU A 23 -0.38 0.26 4.73
CA LEU A 23 -0.52 1.50 3.98
C LEU A 23 -0.72 1.16 2.50
N LEU A 24 -1.85 1.60 1.96
CA LEU A 24 -2.28 1.36 0.60
C LEU A 24 -2.30 2.68 -0.17
N VAL A 25 -1.83 2.64 -1.41
CA VAL A 25 -1.91 3.75 -2.36
C VAL A 25 -2.89 3.42 -3.47
N ARG A 26 -3.84 4.31 -3.71
CA ARG A 26 -4.77 4.26 -4.82
C ARG A 26 -4.29 5.18 -5.92
N TRP A 27 -4.27 4.67 -7.15
CA TRP A 27 -3.76 5.39 -8.31
C TRP A 27 -4.49 4.97 -9.58
N LYS A 28 -4.34 5.75 -10.64
CA LYS A 28 -4.74 5.36 -12.00
C LYS A 28 -3.65 5.73 -12.99
N TRP A 29 -3.66 5.10 -14.17
CA TRP A 29 -2.87 5.59 -15.28
C TRP A 29 -3.46 6.90 -15.82
N ASN A 30 -2.61 7.79 -16.34
CA ASN A 30 -3.05 8.85 -17.24
C ASN A 30 -3.51 8.25 -18.59
N ASP A 31 -4.12 9.06 -19.45
CA ASP A 31 -4.73 8.58 -20.70
C ASP A 31 -3.72 7.86 -21.61
N ASP A 32 -2.48 8.34 -21.64
CA ASP A 32 -1.37 7.77 -22.42
C ASP A 32 -0.65 6.59 -21.73
N LYS A 33 -1.13 6.16 -20.55
CA LYS A 33 -0.53 5.09 -19.73
C LYS A 33 0.97 5.23 -19.47
N THR A 34 1.44 6.46 -19.42
CA THR A 34 2.86 6.80 -19.22
C THR A 34 3.15 7.12 -17.76
N TYR A 35 2.21 7.81 -17.12
CA TYR A 35 2.36 8.28 -15.75
C TYR A 35 1.21 7.81 -14.87
N ARG A 36 1.49 7.63 -13.58
CA ARG A 36 0.47 7.38 -12.57
C ARG A 36 -0.04 8.68 -11.98
N ILE A 37 -1.34 8.74 -11.74
CA ILE A 37 -2.00 9.83 -11.03
C ILE A 37 -2.41 9.30 -9.66
N LEU A 38 -1.97 9.98 -8.60
CA LEU A 38 -2.33 9.64 -7.23
C LEU A 38 -3.81 9.99 -6.96
N LEU A 39 -4.58 9.01 -6.52
CA LEU A 39 -5.99 9.17 -6.17
C LEU A 39 -6.24 9.18 -4.65
N GLY A 40 -5.30 8.67 -3.86
CA GLY A 40 -5.39 8.70 -2.39
C GLY A 40 -4.46 7.72 -1.69
N LEU A 41 -4.24 7.96 -0.40
CA LEU A 41 -3.55 7.05 0.52
C LEU A 41 -4.54 6.64 1.62
N ARG A 42 -4.48 5.39 2.07
CA ARG A 42 -5.29 4.93 3.21
C ARG A 42 -4.61 3.79 3.95
N ILE A 43 -5.04 3.56 5.18
CA ILE A 43 -4.72 2.32 5.90
C ILE A 43 -5.75 1.25 5.54
N GLY A 44 -5.29 0.03 5.31
CA GLY A 44 -6.11 -1.14 5.07
C GLY A 44 -6.95 -1.48 6.30
N GLY A 45 -8.19 -1.91 6.06
CA GLY A 45 -9.15 -2.22 7.11
C GLY A 45 -8.70 -3.39 7.99
N THR A 46 -9.17 -3.46 9.23
CA THR A 46 -8.74 -4.45 10.24
C THR A 46 -8.89 -5.92 9.82
N ALA A 47 -9.78 -6.21 8.87
CA ALA A 47 -9.98 -7.53 8.29
C ALA A 47 -9.89 -7.53 6.75
N GLU A 48 -9.41 -6.44 6.14
CA GLU A 48 -9.34 -6.34 4.68
C GLU A 48 -8.25 -7.27 4.14
N THR A 49 -8.61 -8.04 3.11
CA THR A 49 -7.72 -9.00 2.47
C THR A 49 -7.34 -8.53 1.06
N GLN A 50 -6.32 -9.17 0.48
CA GLN A 50 -5.95 -8.95 -0.92
C GLN A 50 -7.11 -9.32 -1.87
N TYR A 51 -7.94 -10.31 -1.50
CA TYR A 51 -9.12 -10.67 -2.28
C TYR A 51 -10.14 -9.52 -2.30
N ASP A 52 -10.43 -8.90 -1.16
CA ASP A 52 -11.34 -7.76 -1.08
C ASP A 52 -10.86 -6.59 -1.94
N LEU A 53 -9.54 -6.35 -1.97
CA LEU A 53 -8.95 -5.35 -2.86
C LEU A 53 -9.14 -5.72 -4.33
N LYS A 54 -8.90 -6.97 -4.72
CA LYS A 54 -9.08 -7.43 -6.10
C LYS A 54 -10.54 -7.38 -6.56
N VAL A 55 -11.50 -7.62 -5.66
CA VAL A 55 -12.92 -7.48 -5.96
C VAL A 55 -13.29 -6.00 -6.19
N LYS A 56 -12.77 -5.09 -5.38
CA LYS A 56 -13.04 -3.64 -5.50
C LYS A 56 -12.28 -2.97 -6.65
N TYR A 57 -11.05 -3.43 -6.92
CA TYR A 57 -10.13 -2.91 -7.91
C TYR A 57 -9.66 -4.07 -8.80
N PRO A 58 -10.53 -4.59 -9.68
CA PRO A 58 -10.16 -5.67 -10.60
C PRO A 58 -9.10 -5.19 -11.60
N GLU A 59 -8.41 -6.12 -12.25
CA GLU A 59 -7.33 -5.79 -13.21
C GLU A 59 -7.80 -4.89 -14.37
N GLN A 60 -9.10 -4.98 -14.72
CA GLN A 60 -9.73 -4.18 -15.77
C GLN A 60 -10.16 -2.78 -15.29
N SER A 61 -10.04 -2.50 -13.98
CA SER A 61 -10.40 -1.22 -13.40
C SER A 61 -9.41 -0.13 -13.83
N ASN A 62 -9.94 1.05 -14.13
CA ASN A 62 -9.14 2.25 -14.38
C ASN A 62 -8.38 2.69 -13.12
N GLU A 63 -8.88 2.36 -11.93
CA GLU A 63 -8.21 2.60 -10.66
C GLU A 63 -7.60 1.32 -10.12
N GLN A 64 -6.40 1.44 -9.57
CA GLN A 64 -5.63 0.37 -8.97
C GLN A 64 -5.28 0.74 -7.52
N VAL A 65 -5.15 -0.28 -6.67
CA VAL A 65 -4.65 -0.15 -5.31
C VAL A 65 -3.43 -1.03 -5.13
N THR A 66 -2.38 -0.45 -4.55
CA THR A 66 -1.12 -1.13 -4.31
C THR A 66 -0.72 -1.00 -2.84
N LEU A 67 -0.21 -2.09 -2.29
CA LEU A 67 0.41 -2.12 -0.96
C LEU A 67 1.74 -1.37 -1.01
N VAL A 68 1.91 -0.37 -0.14
CA VAL A 68 3.18 0.34 0.02
C VAL A 68 4.02 -0.34 1.09
N VAL A 69 3.46 -0.52 2.30
CA VAL A 69 4.17 -1.09 3.44
C VAL A 69 3.18 -1.59 4.50
N HIS A 70 3.51 -2.67 5.21
CA HIS A 70 2.73 -3.12 6.37
C HIS A 70 3.13 -2.34 7.64
N ALA A 71 2.19 -2.08 8.55
CA ALA A 71 2.45 -1.31 9.77
C ALA A 71 3.44 -1.99 10.73
N ASP A 72 3.56 -3.32 10.71
CA ASP A 72 4.55 -4.05 11.50
C ASP A 72 5.99 -3.73 11.06
N GLN A 73 6.20 -3.49 9.76
CA GLN A 73 7.49 -3.02 9.22
C GLN A 73 7.84 -1.58 9.64
N LEU A 74 6.88 -0.86 10.25
CA LEU A 74 7.03 0.48 10.80
C LEU A 74 6.97 0.51 12.34
N ALA A 75 6.69 -0.62 13.00
CA ALA A 75 6.36 -0.64 14.43
C ALA A 75 7.50 -0.20 15.36
N GLY A 76 8.76 -0.34 14.93
CA GLY A 76 9.95 0.04 15.70
C GLY A 76 10.54 1.42 15.39
N LEU A 77 9.94 2.17 14.47
CA LEU A 77 10.44 3.47 14.04
C LEU A 77 9.76 4.62 14.81
N MET A 78 10.44 5.76 14.95
CA MET A 78 9.84 7.01 15.41
C MET A 78 8.88 7.57 14.34
N LEU A 79 7.95 8.45 14.73
CA LEU A 79 6.94 9.00 13.81
C LEU A 79 7.57 9.60 12.54
N GLU A 80 8.60 10.45 12.68
CA GLU A 80 9.29 11.04 11.54
C GLU A 80 9.94 9.98 10.64
N GLU A 81 10.60 8.97 11.21
CA GLU A 81 11.21 7.87 10.46
C GLU A 81 10.15 7.03 9.70
N LYS A 82 8.95 6.86 10.27
CA LYS A 82 7.83 6.20 9.56
C LYS A 82 7.40 7.03 8.36
N ILE A 83 7.26 8.34 8.54
CA ILE A 83 6.86 9.26 7.46
C ILE A 83 7.90 9.22 6.36
N ASP A 84 9.17 9.41 6.68
CA ASP A 84 10.26 9.48 5.71
C ASP A 84 10.38 8.16 4.92
N LYS A 85 10.29 7.01 5.60
CA LYS A 85 10.31 5.70 4.93
C LYS A 85 9.14 5.49 3.96
N VAL A 86 7.94 5.93 4.33
CA VAL A 86 6.77 5.83 3.44
C VAL A 86 6.89 6.80 2.27
N VAL A 87 7.38 8.01 2.50
CA VAL A 87 7.64 8.99 1.44
C VAL A 87 8.66 8.44 0.45
N GLU A 88 9.77 7.89 0.93
CA GLU A 88 10.81 7.27 0.09
C GLU A 88 10.19 6.20 -0.84
N LEU A 89 9.41 5.26 -0.29
CA LEU A 89 8.72 4.22 -1.05
C LEU A 89 7.73 4.78 -2.07
N LEU A 90 7.07 5.91 -1.77
CA LEU A 90 6.15 6.57 -2.68
C LEU A 90 6.87 7.41 -3.73
N THR A 91 8.10 7.88 -3.48
CA THR A 91 8.88 8.67 -4.44
C THR A 91 9.80 7.84 -5.32
N ASP A 92 9.81 6.52 -5.13
CA ASP A 92 10.58 5.60 -5.98
C ASP A 92 10.24 5.77 -7.47
N GLU A 93 11.27 5.78 -8.32
CA GLU A 93 11.14 6.03 -9.76
C GLU A 93 10.22 5.03 -10.46
N MET A 94 10.04 3.82 -9.90
CA MET A 94 9.12 2.81 -10.42
C MET A 94 7.67 3.32 -10.45
N TRP A 95 7.30 4.29 -9.61
CA TRP A 95 5.97 4.86 -9.60
C TRP A 95 5.65 5.70 -10.83
N ARG A 96 6.63 6.40 -11.39
CA ARG A 96 6.44 7.32 -12.53
C ARG A 96 5.21 8.20 -12.33
N TRP A 97 5.15 8.92 -11.20
CA TRP A 97 4.05 9.85 -10.95
C TRP A 97 4.02 10.94 -12.03
N ASP A 98 2.80 11.38 -12.35
CA ASP A 98 2.59 12.44 -13.32
C ASP A 98 3.23 13.75 -12.83
N PRO A 99 4.25 14.27 -13.52
CA PRO A 99 4.94 15.49 -13.11
C PRO A 99 4.06 16.74 -13.20
N ALA A 100 2.96 16.70 -13.97
CA ALA A 100 2.00 17.79 -14.03
C ALA A 100 1.22 17.96 -12.72
N HIS A 101 1.17 16.91 -11.89
CA HIS A 101 0.53 16.93 -10.59
C HIS A 101 1.58 17.10 -9.50
N MET A 102 1.65 18.28 -8.89
CA MET A 102 2.57 18.52 -7.77
C MET A 102 2.10 17.71 -6.54
N LEU A 103 2.81 16.63 -6.21
CA LEU A 103 2.47 15.73 -5.11
C LEU A 103 3.29 16.03 -3.86
N ASN A 104 2.66 16.62 -2.83
CA ASN A 104 3.26 16.69 -1.50
C ASN A 104 3.00 15.38 -0.73
N PHE A 105 3.83 14.36 -0.98
CA PHE A 105 3.69 13.06 -0.32
C PHE A 105 3.86 13.15 1.19
N ARG A 106 4.81 13.96 1.67
CA ARG A 106 5.07 14.11 3.11
C ARG A 106 3.84 14.57 3.86
N GLU A 107 3.19 15.63 3.41
CA GLU A 107 1.97 16.15 4.04
C GLU A 107 0.83 15.12 4.03
N LYS A 108 0.66 14.38 2.92
CA LYS A 108 -0.37 13.35 2.80
C LYS A 108 -0.11 12.16 3.75
N VAL A 109 1.14 11.76 3.90
CA VAL A 109 1.56 10.67 4.79
C VAL A 109 1.45 11.10 6.25
N GLU A 110 1.88 12.32 6.59
CA GLU A 110 1.73 12.88 7.94
C GLU A 110 0.28 12.89 8.40
N LYS A 111 -0.65 13.32 7.54
CA LYS A 111 -2.09 13.33 7.83
C LYS A 111 -2.68 11.94 7.99
N LEU A 112 -2.04 10.91 7.45
CA LEU A 112 -2.53 9.53 7.50
C LEU A 112 -2.02 8.76 8.72
N ILE A 113 -0.80 9.06 9.18
CA ILE A 113 -0.14 8.35 10.29
C ILE A 113 -0.38 9.02 11.65
N LYS A 114 -0.69 10.33 11.68
CA LYS A 114 -1.12 11.07 12.88
C LYS A 114 -2.55 10.68 13.29
#